data_AF-A0A6P8U2N2-F1
#
_entry.id   AF-A0A6P8U2N2-F1
#
_cell.length_a   1.000
_cell.length_b   1.000
_cell.length_c   1.000
_cell.angle_alpha   90.00
_cell.angle_beta   90.00
_cell.angle_gamma   90.00
#
_symmetry.space_group_name_H-M   'P 1'
#
loop_
_entity.id
_entity.type
_entity.pdbx_description
1 polymer ?
#
loop_
_entity_poly.entity_id
_entity_poly.type
_entity_poly.pdbx_seq_one_letter_code
_entity_poly.pdbx_strand_id
1 'polypeptide(L)'
;MWLLGRTAALRCLRAGGRPAARRLSSSGPPWRLLFFGSDHFAVESLKVLTSNRSSSGGVVETLEVVALPGDVPVKRFALQNQLPVHSWPPHPMDGQFDVGVVVSFGCLPPGEAHHKFPHGILNVHPSLLPRWRGPAPIFHTIMHGDAVTGVSIIQIRPHRFDVGPLLQQELHQVPEGCTADQLEAALSSKGAHLLLDTLRTLSERIAQKREQSQSGGTFAPKINASMSWVEWEEQTCDQISCLHCAIGSRIPLRTTWMGRTIKLLDFVGRCHISLLDERSRAAPGSVSYQKESNTLAVSCKDGWVGFRSVLLKKRLTAGDFYNGYLHQTLHRKSACDITRAQFITRKHGGDAKDMREDSTS
;
A
#
# COMPACT_ATOMS: atom_id res chain seq x y z
N MET A 1 -61.25 51.60 -41.79
CA MET A 1 -60.61 50.27 -41.88
C MET A 1 -59.49 50.23 -40.84
N TRP A 2 -59.75 49.51 -39.74
CA TRP A 2 -58.83 48.99 -38.72
C TRP A 2 -57.89 49.92 -37.90
N LEU A 3 -58.20 49.98 -36.60
CA LEU A 3 -57.27 50.17 -35.47
C LEU A 3 -56.24 49.04 -35.39
N LEU A 4 -55.15 49.29 -34.65
CA LEU A 4 -54.37 48.42 -33.72
C LEU A 4 -52.89 48.87 -33.82
N GLY A 5 -52.15 49.22 -32.76
CA GLY A 5 -52.09 48.66 -31.42
C GLY A 5 -50.63 48.23 -31.20
N ARG A 6 -49.78 49.12 -30.65
CA ARG A 6 -48.40 48.78 -30.28
C ARG A 6 -48.41 48.03 -28.94
N THR A 7 -48.17 46.73 -28.98
CA THR A 7 -47.99 45.89 -27.79
C THR A 7 -46.60 46.10 -27.20
N ALA A 8 -46.55 46.50 -25.93
CA ALA A 8 -45.35 46.46 -25.10
C ALA A 8 -45.14 45.03 -24.60
N ALA A 9 -44.02 44.42 -24.98
CA ALA A 9 -43.61 43.13 -24.41
C ALA A 9 -42.94 43.37 -23.05
N LEU A 10 -43.61 42.99 -21.97
CA LEU A 10 -42.99 42.85 -20.65
C LEU A 10 -41.91 41.76 -20.73
N ARG A 11 -40.64 42.16 -20.65
CA ARG A 11 -39.55 41.25 -20.28
C ARG A 11 -39.60 41.05 -18.77
N CYS A 12 -40.03 39.86 -18.34
CA CYS A 12 -39.80 39.37 -16.99
C CYS A 12 -38.29 39.40 -16.68
N LEU A 13 -37.88 40.33 -15.82
CA LEU A 13 -36.59 40.29 -15.14
C LEU A 13 -36.58 39.04 -14.26
N ARG A 14 -35.88 37.99 -14.68
CA ARG A 14 -35.51 36.89 -13.79
C ARG A 14 -34.66 37.48 -12.67
N ALA A 15 -35.17 37.36 -11.45
CA ALA A 15 -34.46 37.71 -10.23
C ALA A 15 -33.07 37.07 -10.26
N GLY A 16 -32.03 37.90 -10.14
CA GLY A 16 -30.66 37.46 -9.99
C GLY A 16 -30.55 36.51 -8.81
N GLY A 17 -29.96 35.33 -9.06
CA GLY A 17 -29.60 34.40 -8.00
C GLY A 17 -28.71 35.12 -6.99
N ARG A 18 -29.12 35.06 -5.71
CA ARG A 18 -28.28 35.53 -4.60
C ARG A 18 -26.95 34.77 -4.64
N PRO A 19 -25.80 35.44 -4.47
CA PRO A 19 -24.55 34.73 -4.26
C PRO A 19 -24.70 33.86 -3.01
N ALA A 20 -24.28 32.60 -3.09
CA ALA A 20 -24.31 31.67 -1.97
C ALA A 20 -23.59 32.31 -0.79
N ALA A 21 -24.33 32.56 0.29
CA ALA A 21 -23.75 33.11 1.52
C ALA A 21 -22.64 32.16 1.99
N ARG A 22 -21.41 32.67 2.06
CA ARG A 22 -20.24 31.98 2.58
C ARG A 22 -20.53 31.59 4.03
N ARG A 23 -20.95 30.34 4.26
CA ARG A 23 -21.22 29.82 5.60
C ARG A 23 -19.92 29.90 6.42
N LEU A 24 -20.00 30.51 7.60
CA LEU A 24 -18.89 30.60 8.55
C LEU A 24 -18.44 29.17 8.90
N SER A 25 -17.12 28.95 8.97
CA SER A 25 -16.53 27.66 9.36
C SER A 25 -16.98 27.27 10.77
N SER A 26 -17.36 26.02 11.00
CA SER A 26 -17.68 25.57 12.36
C SER A 26 -16.41 25.48 13.21
N SER A 27 -16.53 25.81 14.50
CA SER A 27 -15.47 25.63 15.49
C SER A 27 -15.43 24.20 16.08
N GLY A 28 -16.45 23.38 15.76
CA GLY A 28 -16.63 22.02 16.26
C GLY A 28 -17.56 21.19 15.36
N PRO A 29 -17.70 19.88 15.63
CA PRO A 29 -18.56 18.99 14.87
C PRO A 29 -20.06 19.37 14.97
N PRO A 30 -20.89 18.93 14.01
CA PRO A 30 -20.55 18.03 12.91
C PRO A 30 -19.81 18.74 11.76
N TRP A 31 -18.95 18.01 11.05
CA TRP A 31 -18.04 18.53 10.03
C TRP A 31 -18.53 18.26 8.60
N ARG A 32 -18.28 19.20 7.68
CA ARG A 32 -18.45 18.99 6.24
C ARG A 32 -17.16 18.46 5.64
N LEU A 33 -17.16 17.21 5.19
CA LEU A 33 -15.96 16.48 4.75
C LEU A 33 -15.88 16.32 3.24
N LEU A 34 -14.70 16.55 2.69
CA LEU A 34 -14.33 16.08 1.35
C LEU A 34 -13.29 14.97 1.46
N PHE A 35 -13.69 13.76 1.08
CA PHE A 35 -12.91 12.54 1.19
C PHE A 35 -12.21 12.21 -0.13
N PHE A 36 -10.90 11.97 -0.11
CA PHE A 36 -10.10 11.57 -1.26
C PHE A 36 -9.56 10.16 -1.02
N GLY A 37 -9.90 9.21 -1.91
CA GLY A 37 -9.40 7.84 -1.80
C GLY A 37 -9.62 7.02 -3.06
N SER A 38 -8.96 5.87 -3.12
CA SER A 38 -9.01 5.02 -4.31
C SER A 38 -9.29 3.55 -4.02
N ASP A 39 -8.59 2.94 -3.06
CA ASP A 39 -8.53 1.49 -2.88
C ASP A 39 -9.39 0.95 -1.73
N HIS A 40 -9.25 -0.35 -1.43
CA HIS A 40 -9.97 -1.01 -0.34
C HIS A 40 -9.55 -0.51 1.06
N PHE A 41 -8.29 -0.11 1.24
CA PHE A 41 -7.83 0.52 2.48
C PHE A 41 -8.62 1.80 2.77
N ALA A 42 -8.82 2.64 1.74
CA ALA A 42 -9.61 3.87 1.86
C ALA A 42 -11.11 3.63 2.09
N VAL A 43 -11.66 2.53 1.56
CA VAL A 43 -13.08 2.16 1.74
C VAL A 43 -13.41 1.96 3.22
N GLU A 44 -12.52 1.42 4.05
CA GLU A 44 -12.79 1.21 5.48
C GLU A 44 -13.03 2.54 6.22
N SER A 45 -12.22 3.56 5.95
CA SER A 45 -12.46 4.92 6.46
C SER A 45 -13.79 5.48 5.96
N LEU A 46 -14.09 5.30 4.67
CA LEU A 46 -15.34 5.81 4.09
C LEU A 46 -16.58 5.15 4.69
N LYS A 47 -16.54 3.84 4.98
CA LYS A 47 -17.61 3.11 5.69
C LYS A 47 -17.92 3.73 7.04
N VAL A 48 -16.89 3.89 7.89
CA VAL A 48 -17.03 4.44 9.24
C VAL A 48 -17.60 5.87 9.21
N LEU A 49 -17.10 6.72 8.31
CA LEU A 49 -17.61 8.09 8.14
C LEU A 49 -19.06 8.12 7.64
N THR A 50 -19.42 7.23 6.71
CA THR A 50 -20.78 7.13 6.17
C THR A 50 -21.77 6.69 7.26
N SER A 51 -21.42 5.67 8.04
CA SER A 51 -22.24 5.23 9.18
C SER A 51 -22.38 6.32 10.24
N ASN A 52 -21.30 7.07 10.52
CA ASN A 52 -21.33 8.15 11.49
C ASN A 52 -22.22 9.32 11.05
N ARG A 53 -22.22 9.67 9.76
CA ARG A 53 -23.10 10.71 9.19
C ARG A 53 -24.59 10.41 9.43
N SER A 54 -24.99 9.14 9.39
CA SER A 54 -26.38 8.72 9.62
C SER A 54 -26.73 8.55 11.11
N SER A 55 -25.77 8.72 12.02
CA SER A 55 -25.96 8.52 13.45
C SER A 55 -26.49 9.77 14.14
N SER A 56 -27.38 9.61 15.13
CA SER A 56 -27.81 10.72 15.99
C SER A 56 -26.61 11.24 16.79
N GLY A 57 -26.26 12.52 16.62
CA GLY A 57 -25.06 13.11 17.23
C GLY A 57 -23.74 12.72 16.54
N GLY A 58 -23.80 12.31 15.26
CA GLY A 58 -22.61 12.10 14.44
C GLY A 58 -21.72 13.35 14.34
N VAL A 59 -20.43 13.15 14.07
CA VAL A 59 -19.46 14.24 13.86
C VAL A 59 -19.29 14.59 12.38
N VAL A 60 -20.05 13.96 11.48
CA VAL A 60 -20.04 14.21 10.03
C VAL A 60 -21.40 14.75 9.61
N GLU A 61 -21.45 15.98 9.12
CA GLU A 61 -22.67 16.62 8.58
C GLU A 61 -22.85 16.23 7.11
N THR A 62 -21.82 16.52 6.30
CA THR A 62 -21.78 16.19 4.88
C THR A 62 -20.53 15.39 4.56
N LEU A 63 -20.65 14.52 3.57
CA LEU A 63 -19.57 13.66 3.12
C LEU A 63 -19.65 13.52 1.60
N GLU A 64 -18.67 14.08 0.92
CA GLU A 64 -18.52 13.98 -0.52
C GLU A 64 -17.18 13.33 -0.86
N VAL A 65 -17.13 12.64 -1.99
CA VAL A 65 -15.99 11.78 -2.35
C VAL A 65 -15.33 12.29 -3.63
N VAL A 66 -14.01 12.39 -3.62
CA VAL A 66 -13.18 12.59 -4.80
C VAL A 66 -12.46 11.27 -5.09
N ALA A 67 -12.68 10.73 -6.27
CA ALA A 67 -12.10 9.46 -6.70
C ALA A 67 -11.27 9.64 -7.98
N LEU A 68 -10.26 8.80 -8.14
CA LEU A 68 -9.50 8.71 -9.40
C LEU A 68 -10.41 8.25 -10.55
N PRO A 69 -10.05 8.58 -11.82
CA PRO A 69 -10.74 8.03 -12.99
C PRO A 69 -10.77 6.50 -12.99
N GLY A 70 -11.78 5.92 -13.66
CA GLY A 70 -11.99 4.48 -13.75
C GLY A 70 -12.96 3.92 -12.70
N ASP A 71 -12.99 2.59 -12.61
CA ASP A 71 -13.77 1.84 -11.62
C ASP A 71 -12.88 1.47 -10.42
N VAL A 72 -12.92 2.30 -9.37
CA VAL A 72 -12.10 2.12 -8.17
C VAL A 72 -12.98 1.78 -6.96
N PRO A 73 -12.48 0.96 -6.00
CA PRO A 73 -13.24 0.55 -4.81
C PRO A 73 -14.00 1.67 -4.09
N VAL A 74 -13.34 2.83 -3.87
CA VAL A 74 -13.95 3.99 -3.21
C VAL A 74 -15.15 4.53 -3.99
N LYS A 75 -15.04 4.63 -5.32
CA LYS A 75 -16.11 5.11 -6.19
C LYS A 75 -17.30 4.15 -6.18
N ARG A 76 -17.05 2.84 -6.25
CA ARG A 76 -18.12 1.82 -6.15
C ARG A 76 -18.88 1.94 -4.83
N PHE A 77 -18.15 2.02 -3.72
CA PHE A 77 -18.76 2.16 -2.41
C PHE A 77 -19.58 3.45 -2.28
N ALA A 78 -19.04 4.57 -2.76
CA ALA A 78 -19.71 5.87 -2.70
C ALA A 78 -21.03 5.87 -3.48
N LEU A 79 -21.03 5.33 -4.71
CA LEU A 79 -22.24 5.23 -5.53
C LEU A 79 -23.30 4.32 -4.89
N GLN A 80 -22.89 3.18 -4.33
CA GLN A 80 -23.79 2.25 -3.62
C GLN A 80 -24.45 2.88 -2.39
N ASN A 81 -23.76 3.80 -1.71
CA ASN A 81 -24.25 4.50 -0.53
C ASN A 81 -24.78 5.92 -0.84
N GLN A 82 -25.02 6.23 -2.13
CA GLN A 82 -25.61 7.49 -2.58
C GLN A 82 -24.84 8.74 -2.10
N LEU A 83 -23.50 8.62 -2.01
CA LEU A 83 -22.62 9.75 -1.72
C LEU A 83 -22.31 10.52 -3.02
N PRO A 84 -22.28 11.87 -3.00
CA PRO A 84 -21.81 12.64 -4.14
C PRO A 84 -20.35 12.29 -4.49
N VAL A 85 -20.08 12.03 -5.77
CA VAL A 85 -18.75 11.68 -6.27
C VAL A 85 -18.27 12.69 -7.29
N HIS A 86 -17.05 13.18 -7.08
CA HIS A 86 -16.30 14.05 -7.98
C HIS A 86 -15.15 13.27 -8.61
N SER A 87 -14.94 13.46 -9.91
CA SER A 87 -13.75 12.94 -10.58
C SER A 87 -12.53 13.78 -10.21
N TRP A 88 -11.38 13.14 -10.02
CA TRP A 88 -10.10 13.82 -9.87
C TRP A 88 -9.56 14.33 -11.24
N PRO A 89 -9.03 15.56 -11.33
CA PRO A 89 -9.04 16.60 -10.29
C PRO A 89 -10.43 17.25 -10.15
N PRO A 90 -10.87 17.57 -8.92
CA PRO A 90 -12.19 18.17 -8.72
C PRO A 90 -12.21 19.63 -9.17
N HIS A 91 -13.41 20.11 -9.54
CA HIS A 91 -13.62 21.54 -9.77
C HIS A 91 -13.44 22.35 -8.47
N PRO A 92 -13.15 23.66 -8.54
CA PRO A 92 -13.03 24.50 -7.35
C PRO A 92 -14.30 24.47 -6.47
N MET A 93 -14.16 24.14 -5.18
CA MET A 93 -15.26 24.02 -4.21
C MET A 93 -15.05 24.95 -3.00
N ASP A 94 -15.12 26.26 -3.23
CA ASP A 94 -14.81 27.27 -2.22
C ASP A 94 -15.87 27.33 -1.11
N GLY A 95 -15.44 27.24 0.16
CA GLY A 95 -16.29 27.42 1.34
C GLY A 95 -17.31 26.30 1.63
N GLN A 96 -17.22 25.18 0.91
CA GLN A 96 -18.19 24.07 1.01
C GLN A 96 -17.84 23.08 2.12
N PHE A 97 -16.55 22.90 2.42
CA PHE A 97 -16.05 21.87 3.33
C PHE A 97 -15.18 22.45 4.45
N ASP A 98 -15.23 21.83 5.62
CA ASP A 98 -14.45 22.22 6.81
C ASP A 98 -13.10 21.48 6.86
N VAL A 99 -13.09 20.22 6.42
CA VAL A 99 -11.93 19.32 6.50
C VAL A 99 -11.80 18.49 5.21
N GLY A 100 -10.58 18.41 4.68
CA GLY A 100 -10.24 17.42 3.65
C GLY A 100 -9.71 16.15 4.31
N VAL A 101 -10.04 14.97 3.80
CA VAL A 101 -9.52 13.70 4.32
C VAL A 101 -8.96 12.90 3.16
N VAL A 102 -7.66 12.61 3.18
CA VAL A 102 -6.97 11.77 2.20
C VAL A 102 -6.67 10.41 2.84
N VAL A 103 -7.03 9.35 2.13
CA VAL A 103 -6.71 7.97 2.51
C VAL A 103 -6.37 7.21 1.26
N SER A 104 -5.14 6.68 1.16
CA SER A 104 -4.66 5.88 0.03
C SER A 104 -5.13 6.36 -1.36
N PHE A 105 -4.87 7.63 -1.64
CA PHE A 105 -5.32 8.29 -2.87
C PHE A 105 -4.26 8.34 -3.97
N GLY A 106 -2.98 8.30 -3.60
CA GLY A 106 -1.85 8.32 -4.54
C GLY A 106 -1.57 9.69 -5.20
N CYS A 107 -2.39 10.71 -4.94
CA CYS A 107 -2.21 12.07 -5.42
C CYS A 107 -2.25 13.06 -4.25
N LEU A 108 -1.50 14.16 -4.34
CA LEU A 108 -1.67 15.29 -3.41
C LEU A 108 -2.79 16.20 -3.93
N PRO A 109 -3.70 16.66 -3.05
CA PRO A 109 -4.52 17.85 -3.30
C PRO A 109 -3.67 18.99 -3.86
N PRO A 110 -4.12 19.74 -4.89
CA PRO A 110 -3.37 20.89 -5.40
C PRO A 110 -3.11 21.88 -4.27
N GLY A 111 -1.97 22.60 -4.30
CA GLY A 111 -1.58 23.53 -3.24
C GLY A 111 -2.69 24.53 -2.86
N GLU A 112 -3.41 25.05 -3.86
CA GLU A 112 -4.54 25.97 -3.70
C GLU A 112 -5.72 25.38 -2.92
N ALA A 113 -5.88 24.06 -2.90
CA ALA A 113 -6.94 23.40 -2.15
C ALA A 113 -6.70 23.44 -0.63
N HIS A 114 -5.45 23.55 -0.17
CA HIS A 114 -5.14 23.53 1.27
C HIS A 114 -5.75 24.71 2.02
N HIS A 115 -5.83 25.90 1.40
CA HIS A 115 -6.41 27.09 2.01
C HIS A 115 -7.94 27.06 2.08
N LYS A 116 -8.58 26.09 1.40
CA LYS A 116 -10.03 25.98 1.30
C LYS A 116 -10.65 25.19 2.44
N PHE A 117 -9.83 24.45 3.20
CA PHE A 117 -10.26 23.68 4.37
C PHE A 117 -9.80 24.42 5.65
N PRO A 118 -10.72 25.04 6.42
CA PRO A 118 -10.41 25.73 7.67
C PRO A 118 -9.56 24.90 8.65
N HIS A 119 -9.80 23.59 8.70
CA HIS A 119 -9.07 22.66 9.58
C HIS A 119 -7.99 21.86 8.84
N GLY A 120 -7.69 22.24 7.61
CA GLY A 120 -6.70 21.62 6.74
C GLY A 120 -7.16 20.29 6.15
N ILE A 121 -6.19 19.56 5.61
CA ILE A 121 -6.38 18.25 5.00
C ILE A 121 -5.67 17.21 5.85
N LEU A 122 -6.41 16.21 6.32
CA LEU A 122 -5.89 15.10 7.09
C LEU A 122 -5.43 13.98 6.16
N ASN A 123 -4.38 13.25 6.54
CA ASN A 123 -3.99 11.99 5.90
C ASN A 123 -4.01 10.85 6.92
N VAL A 124 -4.57 9.71 6.53
CA VAL A 124 -4.46 8.45 7.28
C VAL A 124 -3.29 7.65 6.71
N HIS A 125 -2.19 7.57 7.46
CA HIS A 125 -0.96 6.92 7.02
C HIS A 125 -0.72 5.61 7.77
N PRO A 126 -0.61 4.44 7.10
CA PRO A 126 -0.48 3.13 7.76
C PRO A 126 0.96 2.82 8.21
N SER A 127 1.54 3.73 8.99
CA SER A 127 2.74 3.48 9.79
C SER A 127 2.79 4.38 11.02
N LEU A 128 3.72 4.10 11.93
CA LEU A 128 4.15 5.04 12.97
C LEU A 128 5.18 6.02 12.40
N LEU A 129 4.69 7.15 11.84
CA LEU A 129 5.55 8.23 11.35
C LEU A 129 6.46 8.76 12.48
N PRO A 130 7.73 9.12 12.18
CA PRO A 130 8.29 9.34 10.85
C PRO A 130 8.79 8.08 10.10
N ARG A 131 8.68 6.89 10.69
CA ARG A 131 9.08 5.65 10.03
C ARG A 131 8.11 5.31 8.89
N TRP A 132 8.66 4.88 7.76
CA TRP A 132 7.93 4.47 6.55
C TRP A 132 7.04 5.57 5.94
N ARG A 133 7.60 6.75 5.67
CA ARG A 133 6.96 7.73 4.77
C ARG A 133 6.86 7.16 3.35
N GLY A 134 5.88 7.58 2.56
CA GLY A 134 5.77 7.21 1.16
C GLY A 134 4.73 6.14 0.89
N PRO A 135 4.70 5.60 -0.35
CA PRO A 135 3.52 4.92 -0.88
C PRO A 135 3.31 3.47 -0.43
N ALA A 136 4.29 2.80 0.20
CA ALA A 136 4.18 1.37 0.50
C ALA A 136 4.54 0.97 1.95
N PRO A 137 4.10 1.70 2.99
CA PRO A 137 4.55 1.48 4.37
C PRO A 137 4.25 0.08 4.92
N ILE A 138 3.11 -0.51 4.56
CA ILE A 138 2.71 -1.87 5.01
C ILE A 138 3.72 -2.91 4.53
N PHE A 139 4.10 -2.86 3.26
CA PHE A 139 5.08 -3.77 2.67
C PHE A 139 6.44 -3.63 3.33
N HIS A 140 6.90 -2.40 3.53
CA HIS A 140 8.22 -2.15 4.13
C HIS A 140 8.28 -2.51 5.61
N THR A 141 7.17 -2.33 6.35
CA THR A 141 7.03 -2.80 7.73
C THR A 141 7.31 -4.30 7.82
N ILE A 142 6.65 -5.11 6.98
CA ILE A 142 6.81 -6.57 7.00
C ILE A 142 8.19 -6.98 6.46
N MET A 143 8.62 -6.37 5.35
CA MET A 143 9.88 -6.69 4.69
C MET A 143 11.11 -6.49 5.60
N HIS A 144 11.05 -5.51 6.50
CA HIS A 144 12.13 -5.22 7.46
C HIS A 144 11.93 -5.91 8.81
N GLY A 145 10.90 -6.75 8.96
CA GLY A 145 10.66 -7.50 10.19
C GLY A 145 10.29 -6.64 11.39
N ASP A 146 9.61 -5.51 11.16
CA ASP A 146 9.17 -4.64 12.25
C ASP A 146 8.15 -5.38 13.13
N ALA A 147 8.47 -5.56 14.42
CA ALA A 147 7.55 -6.16 15.39
C ALA A 147 6.36 -5.23 15.73
N VAL A 148 6.51 -3.94 15.46
CA VAL A 148 5.53 -2.91 15.81
C VAL A 148 5.37 -1.94 14.65
N THR A 149 4.11 -1.62 14.36
CA THR A 149 3.72 -0.56 13.43
C THR A 149 2.51 0.18 14.00
N GLY A 150 1.72 0.84 13.16
CA GLY A 150 0.53 1.55 13.58
C GLY A 150 -0.08 2.39 12.48
N VAL A 151 -0.95 3.30 12.88
CA VAL A 151 -1.52 4.31 11.99
C VAL A 151 -1.22 5.69 12.56
N SER A 152 -0.92 6.63 11.68
CA SER A 152 -0.74 8.05 12.01
C SER A 152 -1.78 8.89 11.28
N ILE A 153 -2.41 9.82 12.00
CA ILE A 153 -3.22 10.89 11.43
C ILE A 153 -2.36 12.16 11.42
N ILE A 154 -2.12 12.73 10.24
CA ILE A 154 -1.32 13.95 10.06
C ILE A 154 -2.12 15.03 9.34
N GLN A 155 -1.71 16.29 9.46
CA GLN A 155 -2.14 17.33 8.51
C GLN A 155 -1.17 17.41 7.32
N ILE A 156 -1.67 17.30 6.10
CA ILE A 156 -0.84 17.37 4.89
C ILE A 156 -0.26 18.78 4.73
N ARG A 157 1.04 18.87 4.43
CA ARG A 157 1.69 20.11 3.98
C ARG A 157 1.60 20.24 2.45
N PRO A 158 1.42 21.46 1.91
CA PRO A 158 1.44 21.67 0.46
C PRO A 158 2.68 21.05 -0.19
N HIS A 159 2.46 20.33 -1.29
CA HIS A 159 3.51 19.72 -2.13
C HIS A 159 4.40 18.65 -1.45
N ARG A 160 4.10 18.20 -0.22
CA ARG A 160 4.91 17.20 0.46
C ARG A 160 4.07 16.07 1.04
N PHE A 161 4.40 14.84 0.68
CA PHE A 161 3.80 13.62 1.24
C PHE A 161 4.36 13.31 2.63
N ASP A 162 3.50 12.90 3.56
CA ASP A 162 3.82 12.22 4.82
C ASP A 162 4.81 12.90 5.78
N VAL A 163 5.05 14.21 5.62
CA VAL A 163 5.91 15.04 6.49
C VAL A 163 5.13 16.05 7.34
N GLY A 164 3.81 15.92 7.32
CA GLY A 164 2.90 16.76 8.09
C GLY A 164 3.02 16.58 9.61
N PRO A 165 2.61 17.58 10.41
CA PRO A 165 2.53 17.41 11.85
C PRO A 165 1.52 16.31 12.21
N LEU A 166 1.86 15.55 13.26
CA LEU A 166 1.06 14.48 13.85
C LEU A 166 -0.07 15.06 14.69
N LEU A 167 -1.28 14.57 14.43
CA LEU A 167 -2.47 14.82 15.25
C LEU A 167 -2.71 13.68 16.23
N GLN A 168 -2.59 12.44 15.76
CA GLN A 168 -2.83 11.24 16.56
C GLN A 168 -2.06 10.06 15.96
N GLN A 169 -1.65 9.12 16.81
CA GLN A 169 -1.05 7.85 16.39
C GLN A 169 -1.63 6.72 17.23
N GLU A 170 -1.74 5.54 16.64
CA GLU A 170 -2.14 4.33 17.35
C GLU A 170 -1.24 3.16 16.95
N LEU A 171 -0.71 2.48 17.96
CA LEU A 171 0.20 1.34 17.81
C LEU A 171 -0.57 0.07 17.39
N HIS A 172 0.12 -0.78 16.63
CA HIS A 172 -0.29 -2.12 16.28
C HIS A 172 0.91 -3.08 16.36
N GLN A 173 0.74 -4.20 17.08
CA GLN A 173 1.72 -5.29 17.07
C GLN A 173 1.62 -6.01 15.74
N VAL A 174 2.75 -6.25 15.07
CA VAL A 174 2.78 -7.02 13.82
C VAL A 174 2.87 -8.50 14.17
N PRO A 175 1.85 -9.31 13.88
CA PRO A 175 1.91 -10.73 14.18
C PRO A 175 3.05 -11.41 13.40
N GLU A 176 3.67 -12.43 14.01
CA GLU A 176 4.68 -13.23 13.33
C GLU A 176 4.09 -13.91 12.09
N GLY A 177 4.82 -13.86 10.97
CA GLY A 177 4.37 -14.43 9.70
C GLY A 177 3.20 -13.68 9.02
N CYS A 178 2.79 -12.52 9.56
CA CYS A 178 1.69 -11.72 8.98
C CYS A 178 1.98 -11.32 7.54
N THR A 179 1.00 -11.53 6.65
CA THR A 179 1.09 -11.11 5.25
C THR A 179 0.69 -9.65 5.07
N ALA A 180 1.09 -9.03 3.95
CA ALA A 180 0.70 -7.66 3.64
C ALA A 180 -0.83 -7.48 3.62
N ASP A 181 -1.57 -8.44 3.08
CA ASP A 181 -3.03 -8.35 3.01
C ASP A 181 -3.68 -8.43 4.41
N GLN A 182 -3.13 -9.26 5.31
CA GLN A 182 -3.58 -9.33 6.71
C GLN A 182 -3.30 -8.03 7.46
N LEU A 183 -2.09 -7.48 7.29
CA LEU A 183 -1.71 -6.22 7.93
C LEU A 183 -2.49 -5.03 7.37
N GLU A 184 -2.75 -5.02 6.06
CA GLU A 184 -3.59 -4.01 5.38
C GLU A 184 -5.01 -4.02 5.94
N ALA A 185 -5.62 -5.20 6.13
CA ALA A 185 -6.94 -5.34 6.75
C ALA A 185 -6.97 -4.82 8.20
N ALA A 186 -5.96 -5.15 9.00
CA ALA A 186 -5.86 -4.67 10.38
C ALA A 186 -5.67 -3.15 10.47
N LEU A 187 -4.76 -2.59 9.67
CA LEU A 187 -4.43 -1.16 9.71
C LEU A 187 -5.48 -0.27 9.04
N SER A 188 -6.19 -0.75 8.02
CA SER A 188 -7.31 -0.01 7.42
C SER A 188 -8.46 0.17 8.41
N SER A 189 -8.85 -0.91 9.12
CA SER A 189 -9.85 -0.84 10.17
C SER A 189 -9.40 0.06 11.32
N LYS A 190 -8.17 -0.10 11.81
CA LYS A 190 -7.62 0.76 12.87
C LYS A 190 -7.58 2.24 12.44
N GLY A 191 -7.13 2.52 11.22
CA GLY A 191 -7.04 3.87 10.69
C GLY A 191 -8.39 4.55 10.49
N ALA A 192 -9.41 3.79 10.11
CA ALA A 192 -10.79 4.29 10.00
C ALA A 192 -11.33 4.76 11.36
N HIS A 193 -11.14 3.97 12.41
CA HIS A 193 -11.56 4.34 13.76
C HIS A 193 -10.74 5.50 14.32
N LEU A 194 -9.42 5.47 14.12
CA LEU A 194 -8.51 6.52 14.56
C LEU A 194 -8.84 7.88 13.92
N LEU A 195 -9.22 7.86 12.64
CA LEU A 195 -9.69 9.05 11.93
C LEU A 195 -10.98 9.61 12.56
N LEU A 196 -11.97 8.76 12.83
CA LEU A 196 -13.22 9.19 13.46
C LEU A 196 -12.98 9.79 14.85
N ASP A 197 -12.11 9.18 15.65
CA ASP A 197 -11.72 9.70 16.97
C ASP A 197 -10.98 11.03 16.88
N THR A 198 -10.13 11.19 15.86
CA THR A 198 -9.46 12.46 15.57
C THR A 198 -10.49 13.53 15.21
N LEU A 199 -11.49 13.21 14.39
CA LEU A 199 -12.54 14.15 14.00
C LEU A 199 -13.43 14.58 15.18
N ARG A 200 -13.67 13.70 16.16
CA ARG A 200 -14.42 14.03 17.39
C ARG A 200 -13.77 15.13 18.21
N THR A 201 -12.44 15.19 18.22
CA THR A 201 -11.63 16.13 19.04
C THR A 201 -10.73 17.02 18.18
N LEU A 202 -11.11 17.26 16.92
CA LEU A 202 -10.20 17.80 15.90
C LEU A 202 -9.55 19.13 16.29
N SER A 203 -10.35 20.08 16.81
CA SER A 203 -9.85 21.41 17.21
C SER A 203 -8.76 21.31 18.28
N GLU A 204 -8.93 20.40 19.26
CA GLU A 204 -7.94 20.13 20.31
C GLU A 204 -6.70 19.45 19.74
N ARG A 205 -6.88 18.45 18.87
CA ARG A 205 -5.78 17.74 18.21
C ARG A 205 -4.93 18.66 17.35
N ILE A 206 -5.56 19.59 16.61
CA ILE A 206 -4.86 20.60 15.82
C ILE A 206 -4.07 21.55 16.73
N ALA A 207 -4.65 21.99 17.85
CA ALA A 207 -3.97 22.85 18.81
C ALA A 207 -2.76 22.16 19.46
N GLN A 208 -2.81 20.84 19.64
CA GLN A 208 -1.76 20.04 20.27
C GLN A 208 -0.84 19.30 19.28
N LYS A 209 -0.97 19.59 17.98
CA LYS A 209 -0.22 18.88 16.93
C LYS A 209 1.28 18.99 17.14
N ARG A 210 2.00 17.93 16.77
CA ARG A 210 3.45 17.85 16.96
C ARG A 210 4.15 17.65 15.64
N GLU A 211 5.23 18.38 15.42
CA GLU A 211 6.10 18.10 14.27
C GLU A 211 6.72 16.71 14.40
N GLN A 212 6.89 16.03 13.27
CA GLN A 212 7.59 14.75 13.26
C GLN A 212 9.06 14.95 13.63
N SER A 213 9.64 13.97 14.33
CA SER A 213 11.08 13.96 14.63
C SER A 213 11.92 14.02 13.37
N GLN A 214 13.09 14.67 13.46
CA GLN A 214 14.11 14.61 12.41
C GLN A 214 14.90 13.28 12.43
N SER A 215 14.89 12.57 13.56
CA SER A 215 15.47 11.24 13.69
C SER A 215 14.43 10.14 13.43
N GLY A 216 14.89 8.98 12.94
CA GLY A 216 14.04 7.80 12.71
C GLY A 216 13.16 7.84 11.45
N GLY A 217 13.27 8.89 10.64
CA GLY A 217 12.59 8.98 9.36
C GLY A 217 13.12 7.98 8.34
N THR A 218 12.25 7.11 7.82
CA THR A 218 12.57 6.18 6.72
C THR A 218 11.57 6.33 5.58
N PHE A 219 11.94 5.87 4.39
CA PHE A 219 11.11 5.94 3.19
C PHE A 219 10.73 4.54 2.71
N ALA A 220 9.45 4.36 2.37
CA ALA A 220 8.82 3.15 1.88
C ALA A 220 8.45 3.31 0.40
N PRO A 221 9.41 3.15 -0.54
CA PRO A 221 9.16 3.27 -1.97
C PRO A 221 8.14 2.23 -2.47
N LYS A 222 7.49 2.54 -3.59
CA LYS A 222 6.51 1.63 -4.22
C LYS A 222 7.16 0.27 -4.50
N ILE A 223 6.46 -0.80 -4.11
CA ILE A 223 6.88 -2.17 -4.42
C ILE A 223 6.94 -2.38 -5.94
N ASN A 224 7.96 -3.10 -6.39
CA ASN A 224 8.13 -3.43 -7.80
C ASN A 224 8.84 -4.79 -7.93
N ALA A 225 8.85 -5.32 -9.15
CA ALA A 225 9.41 -6.64 -9.40
C ALA A 225 10.88 -6.77 -8.94
N SER A 226 11.72 -5.73 -9.05
CA SER A 226 13.14 -5.83 -8.68
C SER A 226 13.36 -6.16 -7.20
N MET A 227 12.40 -5.87 -6.32
CA MET A 227 12.48 -6.21 -4.90
C MET A 227 12.31 -7.71 -4.62
N SER A 228 11.80 -8.49 -5.59
CA SER A 228 11.57 -9.94 -5.41
C SER A 228 12.82 -10.80 -5.57
N TRP A 229 13.96 -10.23 -5.95
CA TRP A 229 15.20 -11.00 -6.07
C TRP A 229 15.67 -11.44 -4.68
N VAL A 230 15.86 -12.74 -4.51
CA VAL A 230 16.46 -13.28 -3.30
C VAL A 230 17.97 -13.09 -3.39
N GLU A 231 18.54 -12.50 -2.35
CA GLU A 231 19.97 -12.31 -2.17
C GLU A 231 20.50 -13.39 -1.22
N TRP A 232 20.74 -14.59 -1.75
CA TRP A 232 21.02 -15.79 -0.93
C TRP A 232 22.20 -15.61 0.02
N GLU A 233 23.24 -14.88 -0.42
CA GLU A 233 24.45 -14.61 0.35
C GLU A 233 24.21 -13.63 1.51
N GLU A 234 23.26 -12.71 1.36
CA GLU A 234 23.07 -11.58 2.27
C GLU A 234 21.84 -11.72 3.18
N GLN A 235 20.82 -12.45 2.71
CA GLN A 235 19.55 -12.61 3.40
C GLN A 235 19.53 -13.85 4.28
N THR A 236 19.09 -13.66 5.52
CA THR A 236 18.76 -14.75 6.44
C THR A 236 17.45 -15.43 6.07
N CYS A 237 17.21 -16.61 6.63
CA CYS A 237 15.93 -17.32 6.53
C CYS A 237 14.74 -16.42 6.89
N ASP A 238 14.90 -15.60 7.93
CA ASP A 238 13.84 -14.72 8.44
C ASP A 238 13.62 -13.53 7.50
N GLN A 239 14.68 -12.95 6.93
CA GLN A 239 14.56 -11.88 5.92
C GLN A 239 13.88 -12.38 4.65
N ILE A 240 14.18 -13.60 4.20
CA ILE A 240 13.48 -14.21 3.04
C ILE A 240 12.01 -14.47 3.38
N SER A 241 11.71 -14.91 4.60
CA SER A 241 10.34 -15.12 5.08
C SER A 241 9.56 -13.81 5.14
N CYS A 242 10.14 -12.75 5.70
CA CYS A 242 9.60 -11.39 5.70
C CYS A 242 9.35 -10.89 4.26
N LEU A 243 10.30 -11.08 3.35
CA LEU A 243 10.13 -10.71 1.94
C LEU A 243 8.97 -11.48 1.31
N HIS A 244 8.87 -12.79 1.53
CA HIS A 244 7.75 -13.60 1.06
C HIS A 244 6.40 -13.11 1.63
N CYS A 245 6.31 -12.88 2.95
CA CYS A 245 5.09 -12.39 3.58
C CYS A 245 4.68 -10.99 3.09
N ALA A 246 5.66 -10.13 2.79
CA ALA A 246 5.42 -8.78 2.29
C ALA A 246 4.89 -8.79 0.85
N ILE A 247 5.57 -9.48 -0.08
CA ILE A 247 5.29 -9.32 -1.52
C ILE A 247 4.89 -10.60 -2.24
N GLY A 248 5.06 -11.79 -1.64
CA GLY A 248 4.97 -13.08 -2.32
C GLY A 248 3.61 -13.40 -2.94
N SER A 249 2.51 -12.87 -2.40
CA SER A 249 1.16 -13.03 -2.98
C SER A 249 0.97 -12.26 -4.28
N ARG A 250 1.73 -11.17 -4.48
CA ARG A 250 1.61 -10.26 -5.64
C ARG A 250 2.79 -10.41 -6.61
N ILE A 251 3.98 -10.62 -6.08
CA ILE A 251 5.24 -10.71 -6.82
C ILE A 251 6.01 -11.92 -6.26
N PRO A 252 5.97 -13.07 -6.95
CA PRO A 252 6.73 -14.24 -6.54
C PRO A 252 8.22 -13.93 -6.39
N LEU A 253 8.87 -14.53 -5.40
CA LEU A 253 10.31 -14.40 -5.21
C LEU A 253 11.07 -14.94 -6.43
N ARG A 254 12.23 -14.36 -6.74
CA ARG A 254 12.99 -14.66 -7.95
C ARG A 254 14.43 -15.01 -7.64
N THR A 255 14.96 -15.91 -8.45
CA THR A 255 16.36 -16.31 -8.47
C THR A 255 16.78 -16.63 -9.90
N THR A 256 18.07 -16.86 -10.13
CA THR A 256 18.59 -17.31 -11.42
C THR A 256 19.05 -18.76 -11.33
N TRP A 257 18.72 -19.55 -12.35
CA TRP A 257 19.23 -20.91 -12.55
C TRP A 257 19.72 -21.05 -13.99
N MET A 258 20.98 -21.43 -14.17
CA MET A 258 21.58 -21.59 -15.50
C MET A 258 21.37 -20.37 -16.43
N GLY A 259 21.48 -19.16 -15.87
CA GLY A 259 21.29 -17.90 -16.59
C GLY A 259 19.83 -17.55 -16.92
N ARG A 260 18.85 -18.28 -16.40
CA ARG A 260 17.42 -18.00 -16.58
C ARG A 260 16.77 -17.61 -15.26
N THR A 261 15.90 -16.60 -15.31
CA THR A 261 15.05 -16.23 -14.18
C THR A 261 14.09 -17.37 -13.84
N ILE A 262 14.05 -17.74 -12.57
CA ILE A 262 13.07 -18.64 -11.98
C ILE A 262 12.26 -17.86 -10.95
N LYS A 263 10.94 -18.04 -10.98
CA LYS A 263 10.04 -17.64 -9.90
C LYS A 263 9.90 -18.80 -8.92
N LEU A 264 10.07 -18.52 -7.64
CA LEU A 264 9.98 -19.46 -6.54
C LEU A 264 8.55 -19.42 -5.98
N LEU A 265 7.92 -20.57 -5.85
CA LEU A 265 6.50 -20.70 -5.51
C LEU A 265 6.31 -21.66 -4.33
N ASP A 266 5.15 -21.56 -3.68
CA ASP A 266 4.77 -22.42 -2.55
C ASP A 266 5.86 -22.47 -1.47
N PHE A 267 6.18 -21.29 -0.94
CA PHE A 267 7.17 -21.12 0.11
C PHE A 267 6.81 -21.93 1.36
N VAL A 268 7.79 -22.61 1.92
CA VAL A 268 7.65 -23.49 3.09
C VAL A 268 8.21 -22.83 4.36
N GLY A 269 9.07 -21.82 4.23
CA GLY A 269 9.80 -21.25 5.35
C GLY A 269 11.12 -21.98 5.61
N ARG A 270 11.64 -21.83 6.83
CA ARG A 270 12.90 -22.45 7.26
C ARG A 270 12.81 -23.98 7.18
N CYS A 271 13.83 -24.58 6.59
CA CYS A 271 13.97 -26.02 6.44
C CYS A 271 15.14 -26.53 7.28
N HIS A 272 14.98 -27.72 7.86
CA HIS A 272 16.09 -28.45 8.46
C HIS A 272 16.70 -29.37 7.40
N ILE A 273 18.04 -29.35 7.27
CA ILE A 273 18.78 -30.34 6.49
C ILE A 273 19.75 -31.05 7.43
N SER A 274 19.61 -32.37 7.52
CA SER A 274 20.60 -33.23 8.18
C SER A 274 21.82 -33.33 7.27
N LEU A 275 22.78 -32.44 7.45
CA LEU A 275 24.07 -32.55 6.77
C LEU A 275 24.87 -33.67 7.46
N LEU A 276 25.28 -34.67 6.68
CA LEU A 276 26.11 -35.78 7.17
C LEU A 276 27.52 -35.33 7.60
N ASP A 277 27.92 -34.11 7.26
CA ASP A 277 29.24 -33.55 7.53
C ASP A 277 29.12 -32.08 8.01
N GLU A 278 29.21 -31.85 9.32
CA GLU A 278 29.07 -30.52 9.94
C GLU A 278 30.16 -29.52 9.50
N ARG A 279 31.26 -30.03 8.93
CA ARG A 279 32.44 -29.23 8.53
C ARG A 279 32.28 -28.55 7.16
N SER A 280 31.30 -28.95 6.35
CA SER A 280 31.01 -28.29 5.07
C SER A 280 29.67 -27.54 5.13
N ARG A 281 29.71 -26.24 5.46
CA ARG A 281 28.54 -25.38 5.21
C ARG A 281 28.32 -25.31 3.70
N ALA A 282 27.12 -25.67 3.25
CA ALA A 282 26.74 -25.48 1.86
C ALA A 282 26.80 -24.00 1.51
N ALA A 283 27.38 -23.68 0.34
CA ALA A 283 27.41 -22.31 -0.14
C ALA A 283 25.96 -21.77 -0.29
N PRO A 284 25.72 -20.48 0.00
CA PRO A 284 24.42 -19.87 -0.30
C PRO A 284 24.02 -20.10 -1.76
N GLY A 285 22.74 -20.36 -2.00
CA GLY A 285 22.21 -20.76 -3.29
C GLY A 285 22.29 -22.25 -3.60
N SER A 286 23.01 -23.06 -2.80
CA SER A 286 23.00 -24.52 -2.94
C SER A 286 21.58 -25.07 -2.76
N VAL A 287 21.17 -25.96 -3.67
CA VAL A 287 19.82 -26.55 -3.70
C VAL A 287 19.89 -28.03 -3.31
N SER A 288 19.02 -28.44 -2.40
CA SER A 288 18.83 -29.83 -1.97
C SER A 288 17.37 -30.23 -2.09
N TYR A 289 17.10 -31.37 -2.72
CA TYR A 289 15.74 -31.90 -2.84
C TYR A 289 15.42 -32.83 -1.67
N GLN A 290 14.38 -32.48 -0.91
CA GLN A 290 13.83 -33.31 0.16
C GLN A 290 12.65 -34.12 -0.38
N LYS A 291 12.84 -35.43 -0.50
CA LYS A 291 11.88 -36.33 -1.16
C LYS A 291 10.60 -36.50 -0.35
N GLU A 292 10.72 -36.58 0.97
CA GLU A 292 9.63 -36.85 1.91
C GLU A 292 8.61 -35.71 1.93
N SER A 293 9.11 -34.47 1.87
CA SER A 293 8.30 -33.25 1.89
C SER A 293 8.06 -32.65 0.50
N ASN A 294 8.58 -33.27 -0.56
CA ASN A 294 8.60 -32.76 -1.94
C ASN A 294 8.99 -31.26 -1.98
N THR A 295 10.14 -30.93 -1.40
CA THR A 295 10.59 -29.54 -1.20
C THR A 295 11.99 -29.33 -1.76
N LEU A 296 12.19 -28.25 -2.50
CA LEU A 296 13.51 -27.71 -2.81
C LEU A 296 13.95 -26.83 -1.66
N ALA A 297 14.90 -27.32 -0.86
CA ALA A 297 15.56 -26.53 0.16
C ALA A 297 16.75 -25.80 -0.47
N VAL A 298 16.83 -24.50 -0.23
CA VAL A 298 17.88 -23.62 -0.77
C VAL A 298 18.63 -22.98 0.39
N SER A 299 19.96 -23.14 0.39
CA SER A 299 20.85 -22.55 1.39
C SER A 299 20.88 -21.03 1.24
N CYS A 300 20.83 -20.30 2.35
CA CYS A 300 21.05 -18.86 2.40
C CYS A 300 22.10 -18.52 3.48
N LYS A 301 22.21 -17.26 3.88
CA LYS A 301 23.23 -16.75 4.81
C LYS A 301 23.36 -17.54 6.11
N ASP A 302 22.25 -17.97 6.69
CA ASP A 302 22.20 -18.55 8.04
C ASP A 302 21.44 -19.88 8.14
N GLY A 303 20.99 -20.45 7.03
CA GLY A 303 20.19 -21.68 7.05
C GLY A 303 19.67 -22.09 5.68
N TRP A 304 18.55 -22.80 5.69
CA TRP A 304 17.88 -23.27 4.48
C TRP A 304 16.42 -22.82 4.47
N VAL A 305 15.91 -22.44 3.30
CA VAL A 305 14.49 -22.15 3.08
C VAL A 305 13.90 -23.03 1.98
N GLY A 306 12.61 -23.35 2.08
CA GLY A 306 11.97 -24.34 1.22
C GLY A 306 10.96 -23.76 0.23
N PHE A 307 10.86 -24.39 -0.94
CA PHE A 307 9.86 -24.12 -1.97
C PHE A 307 9.33 -25.44 -2.55
N ARG A 308 8.01 -25.60 -2.69
CA ARG A 308 7.42 -26.83 -3.26
C ARG A 308 7.27 -26.79 -4.78
N SER A 309 7.32 -25.61 -5.39
CA SER A 309 7.33 -25.51 -6.84
C SER A 309 8.13 -24.30 -7.32
N VAL A 310 8.49 -24.35 -8.60
CA VAL A 310 9.15 -23.26 -9.30
C VAL A 310 8.47 -23.02 -10.64
N LEU A 311 8.55 -21.78 -11.12
CA LEU A 311 8.11 -21.40 -12.45
C LEU A 311 9.33 -20.94 -13.25
N LEU A 312 9.70 -21.76 -14.25
CA LEU A 312 10.73 -21.46 -15.24
C LEU A 312 10.09 -21.15 -16.60
N LYS A 313 9.65 -22.19 -17.31
CA LYS A 313 8.80 -22.09 -18.53
C LYS A 313 7.35 -22.50 -18.27
N LYS A 314 7.19 -23.44 -17.35
CA LYS A 314 5.94 -23.94 -16.79
C LYS A 314 6.14 -24.12 -15.29
N ARG A 315 5.04 -24.24 -14.55
CA ARG A 315 5.11 -24.64 -13.14
C ARG A 315 5.65 -26.07 -13.07
N LEU A 316 6.64 -26.29 -12.21
CA LEU A 316 7.27 -27.58 -11.94
C LEU A 316 7.23 -27.82 -10.44
N THR A 317 6.81 -29.01 -10.02
CA THR A 317 6.97 -29.41 -8.62
C THR A 317 8.45 -29.53 -8.27
N ALA A 318 8.79 -29.52 -6.98
CA ALA A 318 10.15 -29.76 -6.51
C ALA A 318 10.75 -31.05 -7.10
N GLY A 319 9.98 -32.14 -7.10
CA GLY A 319 10.36 -33.42 -7.72
C GLY A 319 10.56 -33.32 -9.23
N ASP A 320 9.68 -32.63 -9.97
CA ASP A 320 9.84 -32.44 -11.42
C ASP A 320 11.11 -31.63 -11.75
N PHE A 321 11.37 -30.58 -10.97
CA PHE A 321 12.58 -29.77 -11.12
C PHE A 321 13.82 -30.60 -10.80
N TYR A 322 13.78 -31.41 -9.73
CA TYR A 322 14.86 -32.31 -9.38
C TYR A 322 15.18 -33.30 -10.51
N ASN A 323 14.18 -34.03 -11.00
CA ASN A 323 14.34 -35.04 -12.05
C ASN A 323 14.82 -34.43 -13.38
N GLY A 324 14.30 -33.26 -13.73
CA GLY A 324 14.58 -32.61 -15.02
C GLY A 324 15.86 -31.76 -15.06
N TYR A 325 16.29 -31.20 -13.93
CA TYR A 325 17.34 -30.17 -13.90
C TYR A 325 18.42 -30.42 -12.85
N LEU A 326 18.06 -30.77 -11.61
CA LEU A 326 19.04 -30.85 -10.52
C LEU A 326 19.84 -32.15 -10.56
N HIS A 327 19.16 -33.30 -10.70
CA HIS A 327 19.79 -34.63 -10.71
C HIS A 327 20.85 -34.74 -11.82
N GLN A 328 20.54 -34.27 -13.04
CA GLN A 328 21.46 -34.31 -14.17
C GLN A 328 22.71 -33.45 -13.95
N THR A 329 22.58 -32.34 -13.22
CA THR A 329 23.69 -31.40 -12.99
C THR A 329 24.62 -31.93 -11.90
N LEU A 330 24.08 -32.59 -10.86
CA LEU A 330 24.87 -33.20 -9.78
C LEU A 330 25.72 -34.40 -10.24
N HIS A 331 25.33 -35.11 -11.31
CA HIS A 331 26.11 -36.23 -11.87
C HIS A 331 27.26 -35.81 -12.79
N ARG A 332 27.34 -34.53 -13.21
CA ARG A 332 28.43 -34.02 -14.05
C ARG A 332 29.61 -33.59 -13.16
N LYS A 333 30.69 -34.38 -13.17
CA LYS A 333 31.84 -34.29 -12.24
C LYS A 333 32.85 -33.15 -12.51
N SER A 334 32.46 -32.03 -13.12
CA SER A 334 33.39 -30.88 -13.25
C SER A 334 33.14 -29.84 -12.17
N ALA A 335 34.20 -29.23 -11.63
CA ALA A 335 34.09 -28.16 -10.64
C ALA A 335 33.30 -26.93 -11.16
N CYS A 336 33.28 -26.74 -12.48
CA CYS A 336 32.47 -25.74 -13.18
C CYS A 336 30.97 -26.08 -13.18
N ASP A 337 30.59 -27.35 -13.06
CA ASP A 337 29.19 -27.78 -13.07
C ASP A 337 28.54 -27.72 -11.67
N ILE A 338 29.34 -27.83 -10.59
CA ILE A 338 28.86 -27.69 -9.20
C ILE A 338 28.44 -26.25 -8.91
N THR A 339 29.19 -25.25 -9.37
CA THR A 339 28.81 -23.82 -9.30
C THR A 339 27.63 -23.47 -10.21
N ARG A 340 27.34 -24.30 -11.22
CA ARG A 340 26.16 -24.14 -12.08
C ARG A 340 24.88 -24.75 -11.50
N ALA A 341 24.99 -25.63 -10.50
CA ALA A 341 23.86 -26.25 -9.79
C ALA A 341 23.35 -25.41 -8.61
N GLN A 342 23.44 -24.08 -8.69
CA GLN A 342 23.07 -23.16 -7.63
C GLN A 342 22.03 -22.15 -8.10
N PHE A 343 21.19 -21.73 -7.16
CA PHE A 343 20.37 -20.54 -7.28
C PHE A 343 21.24 -19.32 -7.03
N ILE A 344 21.21 -18.39 -7.97
CA ILE A 344 22.13 -17.24 -7.98
C ILE A 344 21.33 -15.95 -7.80
N THR A 345 21.83 -15.10 -6.92
CA THR A 345 21.39 -13.71 -6.76
C THR A 345 21.69 -12.92 -8.02
N ARG A 346 20.71 -12.18 -8.55
CA ARG A 346 20.97 -11.26 -9.68
C ARG A 346 21.81 -10.09 -9.18
N LYS A 347 23.13 -10.10 -9.46
CA LYS A 347 23.98 -8.93 -9.23
C LYS A 347 23.46 -7.76 -10.06
N HIS A 348 23.18 -6.63 -9.43
CA HIS A 348 22.76 -5.40 -10.10
C HIS A 348 23.87 -4.95 -11.07
N GLY A 349 23.75 -5.32 -12.35
CA GLY A 349 24.74 -4.98 -13.36
C GLY A 349 24.52 -5.53 -14.77
N GLY A 350 23.37 -6.12 -15.08
CA GLY A 350 23.11 -6.71 -16.41
C GLY A 350 21.67 -6.53 -16.85
N ASP A 351 21.49 -5.67 -17.85
CA ASP A 351 20.37 -5.51 -18.78
C ASP A 351 19.02 -4.96 -18.28
N ALA A 352 18.82 -3.69 -18.65
CA ALA A 352 17.59 -2.90 -18.67
C ALA A 352 16.53 -3.39 -19.69
N LYS A 353 16.46 -4.70 -19.98
CA LYS A 353 15.56 -5.24 -21.01
C LYS A 353 14.19 -5.74 -20.52
N ASP A 354 14.01 -5.97 -19.22
CA ASP A 354 12.74 -6.53 -18.68
C ASP A 354 11.67 -5.47 -18.37
N MET A 355 11.92 -4.17 -18.55
CA MET A 355 10.91 -3.14 -18.27
C MET A 355 9.82 -2.98 -19.36
N ARG A 356 9.77 -3.86 -20.37
CA ARG A 356 8.81 -3.75 -21.48
C ARG A 356 7.68 -4.79 -21.51
N GLU A 357 7.67 -5.81 -20.65
CA GLU A 357 6.63 -6.86 -20.73
C GLU A 357 5.52 -6.75 -19.66
N ASP A 358 5.69 -5.96 -18.60
CA ASP A 358 4.74 -5.92 -17.47
C ASP A 358 3.67 -4.79 -17.56
N SER A 359 3.48 -4.14 -18.71
CA SER A 359 2.44 -3.10 -18.90
C SER A 359 1.08 -3.64 -19.37
N THR A 360 0.86 -4.95 -19.35
CA THR A 360 -0.45 -5.55 -19.68
C THR A 360 -0.69 -6.81 -18.86
N SER A 361 -1.37 -6.66 -17.73
CA SER A 361 -2.42 -7.56 -17.20
C SER A 361 -3.04 -6.97 -15.94
#